data_AF-A0A3M0Z5G7-F1
#
_entry.id   AF-A0A3M0Z5G7-F1
#
_cell.length_a   1.000
_cell.length_b   1.000
_cell.length_c   1.000
_cell.angle_alpha   90.00
_cell.angle_beta   90.00
_cell.angle_gamma   90.00
#
_symmetry.space_group_name_H-M   'P 1'
#
loop_
_entity.id
_entity.type
_entity.pdbx_description
1 polymer ?
#
loop_
_entity_poly.entity_id
_entity_poly.type
_entity_poly.pdbx_seq_one_letter_code
_entity_poly.pdbx_strand_id
1 'polypeptide(L)'
;MLLKRAPFRTRLVSGSLYGELVLRWGEALAAGALHPLPTELHRWEAAGVRWAVRRLAGPSPKPARGGRDPFAPPEPRLTVAELTDTHLAVLNKFPVLPLHLLLVTRAWREQEEALDAADLGALWLGLVECGGLGFHNGGRVAGASQPHKHLQLVPGPLAGPAAAPGEPPVPTEPWFRGLEGAEPRRLAALPCLHAACAVADLPEDPAEAGRDLARRYARLWEAVGRPLGPGPRPRQPLPHNLLLTRRWMLLVPRARER
;
A
#
# COMPACT_ATOMS: atom_id res chain seq x y z
N MET A 1 6.03 -13.87 38.70
CA MET A 1 4.95 -12.87 38.53
C MET A 1 5.01 -12.39 37.09
N LEU A 2 4.21 -12.99 36.19
CA LEU A 2 4.19 -12.58 34.78
C LEU A 2 3.62 -11.15 34.69
N LEU A 3 4.45 -10.20 34.28
CA LEU A 3 4.00 -8.89 33.79
C LEU A 3 3.03 -9.15 32.62
N LYS A 4 1.73 -9.08 32.89
CA LYS A 4 0.71 -8.90 31.86
C LYS A 4 1.05 -7.60 31.16
N ARG A 5 1.73 -7.69 30.00
CA ARG A 5 1.96 -6.54 29.12
C ARG A 5 0.60 -5.91 28.85
N ALA A 6 0.49 -4.61 29.09
CA ALA A 6 -0.72 -3.85 28.80
C ALA A 6 -1.15 -4.08 27.34
N PRO A 7 -2.45 -4.20 27.05
CA PRO A 7 -2.93 -4.28 25.67
C PRO A 7 -2.41 -3.07 24.88
N PHE A 8 -1.99 -3.30 23.65
CA PHE A 8 -1.58 -2.27 22.69
C PHE A 8 -2.74 -1.26 22.57
N ARG A 9 -2.61 -0.07 23.16
CA ARG A 9 -3.70 0.90 23.36
C ARG A 9 -3.31 2.29 22.87
N THR A 10 -2.89 2.41 21.63
CA THR A 10 -2.76 3.72 21.00
C THR A 10 -3.55 3.71 19.71
N ARG A 11 -4.83 4.10 19.85
CA ARG A 11 -5.57 4.70 18.75
C ARG A 11 -4.72 5.83 18.20
N LEU A 12 -4.54 5.87 16.88
CA LEU A 12 -3.67 6.85 16.25
C LEU A 12 -4.09 8.27 16.66
N VAL A 13 -3.12 9.08 17.08
CA VAL A 13 -3.29 10.54 17.21
C VAL A 13 -3.00 11.16 15.86
N SER A 14 -3.87 12.05 15.38
CA SER A 14 -3.65 12.74 14.09
C SER A 14 -2.29 13.44 14.06
N GLY A 15 -1.56 13.27 12.97
CA GLY A 15 -0.21 13.80 12.74
C GLY A 15 0.93 13.00 13.38
N SER A 16 0.64 11.87 14.04
CA SER A 16 1.67 11.10 14.77
C SER A 16 2.19 9.86 14.04
N LEU A 17 1.51 9.38 12.98
CA LEU A 17 1.80 8.04 12.43
C LEU A 17 3.23 7.92 11.92
N TYR A 18 3.76 8.95 11.24
CA TYR A 18 5.13 8.90 10.73
C TYR A 18 6.17 8.86 11.86
N GLY A 19 5.95 9.62 12.94
CA GLY A 19 6.82 9.60 14.12
C GLY A 19 6.80 8.24 14.81
N GLU A 20 5.60 7.69 15.05
CA GLU A 20 5.42 6.35 15.62
C GLU A 20 6.02 5.25 14.73
N LEU A 21 5.92 5.39 13.42
CA LEU A 21 6.51 4.49 12.44
C LEU A 21 8.03 4.47 12.54
N VAL A 22 8.67 5.64 12.60
CA VAL A 22 10.13 5.76 12.74
C VAL A 22 10.60 5.21 14.09
N LEU A 23 9.90 5.53 15.17
CA LEU A 23 10.21 5.02 16.51
C LEU A 23 10.12 3.48 16.53
N ARG A 24 8.99 2.93 16.08
CA ARG A 24 8.77 1.48 16.07
C ARG A 24 9.73 0.76 15.14
N TRP A 25 10.12 1.35 14.03
CA TRP A 25 11.15 0.81 13.15
C TRP A 25 12.47 0.59 13.91
N GLY A 26 12.94 1.61 14.64
CA GLY A 26 14.17 1.53 15.43
C GLY A 26 14.08 0.48 16.54
N GLU A 27 12.98 0.47 17.29
CA GLU A 27 12.74 -0.51 18.36
C GLU A 27 12.68 -1.95 17.83
N ALA A 28 11.95 -2.18 16.74
CA ALA A 28 11.80 -3.50 16.15
C ALA A 28 13.11 -4.03 15.57
N LEU A 29 13.93 -3.15 14.98
CA LEU A 29 15.27 -3.48 14.49
C LEU A 29 16.20 -3.86 15.65
N ALA A 30 16.29 -3.02 16.68
CA ALA A 30 17.12 -3.27 17.86
C ALA A 30 16.70 -4.56 18.59
N ALA A 31 15.41 -4.88 18.58
CA ALA A 31 14.86 -6.07 19.21
C ALA A 31 14.93 -7.34 18.33
N GLY A 32 15.47 -7.26 17.10
CA GLY A 32 15.57 -8.36 16.16
C GLY A 32 14.23 -8.88 15.61
N ALA A 33 13.16 -8.09 15.71
CA ALA A 33 11.84 -8.42 15.18
C ALA A 33 11.67 -8.03 13.70
N LEU A 34 12.43 -7.03 13.26
CA LEU A 34 12.42 -6.49 11.89
C LEU A 34 13.70 -6.90 11.16
N HIS A 35 13.57 -7.37 9.92
CA HIS A 35 14.68 -7.90 9.11
C HIS A 35 14.72 -7.24 7.72
N PRO A 36 15.22 -5.99 7.60
CA PRO A 36 15.36 -5.32 6.30
C PRO A 36 16.22 -6.14 5.34
N LEU A 37 15.76 -6.26 4.09
CA LEU A 37 16.47 -7.01 3.07
C LEU A 37 17.48 -6.10 2.37
N PRO A 38 18.78 -6.41 2.41
CA PRO A 38 19.80 -5.59 1.78
C PRO A 38 19.63 -5.60 0.26
N THR A 39 19.57 -4.41 -0.34
CA THR A 39 19.50 -4.24 -1.79
C THR A 39 20.50 -3.23 -2.29
N GLU A 40 21.02 -3.48 -3.49
CA GLU A 40 21.71 -2.48 -4.28
C GLU A 40 20.71 -1.72 -5.15
N LEU A 41 20.78 -0.39 -5.13
CA LEU A 41 19.93 0.48 -5.93
C LEU A 41 20.62 0.85 -7.24
N HIS A 42 20.03 0.45 -8.35
CA HIS A 42 20.44 0.79 -9.70
C HIS A 42 19.43 1.77 -10.30
N ARG A 43 19.92 2.77 -11.03
CA ARG A 43 19.07 3.78 -11.68
C ARG A 43 19.11 3.61 -13.18
N TRP A 44 17.95 3.70 -13.81
CA TRP A 44 17.82 3.50 -15.25
C TRP A 44 16.82 4.50 -15.82
N GLU A 45 17.12 5.15 -16.93
CA GLU A 45 16.17 6.04 -17.62
C GLU A 45 15.49 5.30 -18.78
N ALA A 46 14.16 5.21 -18.75
CA ALA A 46 13.37 4.60 -19.80
C ALA A 46 11.93 5.13 -19.77
N ALA A 47 11.33 5.34 -20.95
CA ALA A 47 9.95 5.84 -21.11
C ALA A 47 9.66 7.13 -20.32
N GLY A 48 10.62 8.06 -20.31
CA GLY A 48 10.51 9.35 -19.61
C GLY A 48 10.53 9.24 -18.08
N VAL A 49 10.91 8.09 -17.53
CA VAL A 49 10.99 7.82 -16.08
C VAL A 49 12.41 7.40 -15.71
N ARG A 50 12.88 7.92 -14.58
CA ARG A 50 14.10 7.46 -13.92
C ARG A 50 13.76 6.35 -12.93
N TRP A 51 13.87 5.12 -13.38
CA TRP A 51 13.57 3.92 -12.62
C TRP A 51 14.55 3.71 -11.47
N ALA A 52 14.00 3.29 -10.32
CA ALA A 52 14.74 2.78 -9.17
C ALA A 52 14.63 1.25 -9.12
N VAL A 53 15.67 0.57 -9.60
CA VAL A 53 15.74 -0.89 -9.67
C VAL A 53 16.53 -1.39 -8.46
N ARG A 54 15.89 -2.19 -7.59
CA ARG A 54 16.52 -2.74 -6.40
C ARG A 54 16.86 -4.20 -6.62
N ARG A 55 18.15 -4.54 -6.58
CA ARG A 55 18.64 -5.91 -6.65
C ARG A 55 18.93 -6.41 -5.23
N LEU A 56 18.32 -7.52 -4.82
CA LEU A 56 18.64 -8.18 -3.55
C LEU A 56 20.11 -8.63 -3.56
N ALA A 57 20.83 -8.29 -2.50
CA ALA A 57 22.23 -8.68 -2.33
C ALA A 57 22.41 -10.14 -1.85
N GLY A 58 21.30 -10.82 -1.50
CA GLY A 58 21.29 -12.18 -0.98
C GLY A 58 20.02 -12.95 -1.36
N PRO A 59 19.87 -14.19 -0.87
CA PRO A 59 18.70 -15.00 -1.17
C PRO A 59 17.43 -14.34 -0.64
N SER A 60 16.36 -14.38 -1.43
CA SER A 60 15.04 -13.96 -0.96
C SER A 60 14.59 -14.89 0.17
N PRO A 61 14.21 -14.36 1.36
CA PRO A 61 13.64 -15.19 2.40
C PRO A 61 12.38 -15.84 1.86
N LYS A 62 12.30 -17.18 1.91
CA LYS A 62 11.05 -17.87 1.62
C LYS A 62 10.08 -17.51 2.76
N PRO A 63 8.89 -16.96 2.48
CA PRO A 63 7.90 -16.79 3.53
C PRO A 63 7.65 -18.16 4.18
N ALA A 64 7.70 -18.21 5.51
CA ALA A 64 7.40 -19.42 6.23
C ALA A 64 5.97 -19.86 5.84
N ARG A 65 5.86 -20.97 5.10
CA ARG A 65 4.58 -21.61 4.77
C ARG A 65 4.05 -22.33 6.01
N GLY A 66 3.79 -21.59 7.08
CA GLY A 66 3.00 -22.06 8.21
C GLY A 66 1.54 -21.75 7.95
N GLY A 67 0.62 -22.68 8.23
CA GLY A 67 -0.82 -22.48 8.05
C GLY A 67 -1.47 -21.45 9.01
N ARG A 68 -0.67 -20.62 9.67
CA ARG A 68 -1.14 -19.60 10.62
C ARG A 68 -1.02 -18.22 9.99
N ASP A 69 -2.10 -17.46 10.07
CA ASP A 69 -2.16 -16.07 9.64
C ASP A 69 -1.11 -15.22 10.38
N PRO A 70 -0.12 -14.63 9.68
CA PRO A 70 0.91 -13.79 10.30
C PRO A 70 0.35 -12.48 10.88
N PHE A 71 -0.89 -12.12 10.55
CA PHE A 71 -1.54 -10.92 11.03
C PHE A 71 -2.53 -11.16 12.18
N ALA A 72 -2.71 -12.40 12.65
CA ALA A 72 -3.67 -12.73 13.71
C ALA A 72 -3.06 -13.55 14.89
N PRO A 73 -2.80 -12.90 16.05
CA PRO A 73 -2.60 -11.46 16.21
C PRO A 73 -1.25 -11.03 15.59
N PRO A 74 -1.12 -9.76 15.16
CA PRO A 74 0.16 -9.28 14.64
C PRO A 74 1.20 -9.23 15.77
N GLU A 75 2.48 -9.35 15.39
CA GLU A 75 3.57 -9.26 16.37
C GLU A 75 3.54 -7.87 17.03
N PRO A 76 3.46 -7.77 18.38
CA PRO A 76 3.36 -6.48 19.05
C PRO A 76 4.55 -5.56 18.73
N ARG A 77 5.74 -6.14 18.52
CA ARG A 77 6.96 -5.41 18.14
C ARG A 77 6.93 -4.86 16.71
N LEU A 78 6.01 -5.31 15.86
CA LEU A 78 5.83 -4.81 14.49
C LEU A 78 4.58 -3.94 14.36
N THR A 79 3.65 -4.00 15.30
CA THR A 79 2.41 -3.21 15.27
C THR A 79 2.73 -1.75 15.60
N VAL A 80 2.44 -0.80 14.71
CA VAL A 80 2.73 0.62 14.90
C VAL A 80 1.58 1.31 15.61
N ALA A 81 0.36 1.18 15.09
CA ALA A 81 -0.83 1.85 15.62
C ALA A 81 -2.13 1.11 15.26
N GLU A 82 -3.18 1.35 16.05
CA GLU A 82 -4.55 1.14 15.57
C GLU A 82 -4.89 2.30 14.64
N LEU A 83 -4.74 2.07 13.32
CA LEU A 83 -4.84 3.11 12.30
C LEU A 83 -6.28 3.62 12.15
N THR A 84 -7.23 2.70 12.11
CA THR A 84 -8.67 2.97 12.15
C THR A 84 -9.37 1.90 12.99
N ASP A 85 -10.69 2.02 13.16
CA ASP A 85 -11.49 0.99 13.83
C ASP A 85 -11.46 -0.36 13.09
N THR A 86 -11.06 -0.38 11.82
CA THR A 86 -11.00 -1.59 10.99
C THR A 86 -9.59 -2.03 10.62
N HIS A 87 -8.57 -1.17 10.75
CA HIS A 87 -7.21 -1.46 10.27
C HIS A 87 -6.14 -1.22 11.33
N LEU A 88 -5.10 -2.06 11.31
CA LEU A 88 -3.85 -1.88 12.03
C LEU A 88 -2.75 -1.47 11.05
N ALA A 89 -1.88 -0.55 11.47
CA ALA A 89 -0.62 -0.29 10.78
C ALA A 89 0.45 -1.22 11.38
N VAL A 90 1.07 -2.05 10.54
CA VAL A 90 2.07 -3.05 10.96
C VAL A 90 3.30 -2.92 10.06
N LEU A 91 4.49 -2.90 10.63
CA LEU A 91 5.73 -2.96 9.87
C LEU A 91 5.81 -4.28 9.07
N ASN A 92 6.14 -4.18 7.79
CA ASN A 92 6.53 -5.36 7.02
C ASN A 92 7.79 -5.94 7.67
N LYS A 93 7.74 -7.22 8.07
CA LYS A 93 8.83 -7.91 8.76
C LYS A 93 10.11 -8.06 7.92
N PHE A 94 9.97 -8.15 6.61
CA PHE A 94 11.08 -8.33 5.65
C PHE A 94 11.07 -7.21 4.59
N PRO A 95 11.23 -5.94 5.00
CA PRO A 95 11.05 -4.83 4.10
C PRO A 95 12.25 -4.67 3.16
N VAL A 96 11.99 -4.46 1.86
CA VAL A 96 12.99 -3.98 0.90
C VAL A 96 13.14 -2.46 0.97
N LEU A 97 12.01 -1.77 1.11
CA LEU A 97 11.97 -0.31 1.28
C LEU A 97 11.88 0.02 2.78
N PRO A 98 12.69 0.96 3.29
CA PRO A 98 12.56 1.44 4.67
C PRO A 98 11.14 1.90 5.00
N LEU A 99 10.73 1.71 6.25
CA LEU A 99 9.44 2.14 6.78
C LEU A 99 8.21 1.56 6.06
N HIS A 100 8.37 0.44 5.33
CA HIS A 100 7.27 -0.23 4.64
C HIS A 100 6.22 -0.75 5.63
N LEU A 101 5.00 -0.21 5.52
CA LEU A 101 3.82 -0.58 6.28
C LEU A 101 2.90 -1.54 5.54
N LEU A 102 2.30 -2.44 6.30
CA LEU A 102 1.12 -3.23 5.95
C LEU A 102 -0.07 -2.66 6.73
N LEU A 103 -1.12 -2.28 6.01
CA LEU A 103 -2.39 -1.84 6.58
C LEU A 103 -3.33 -3.05 6.56
N VAL A 104 -3.40 -3.75 7.68
CA VAL A 104 -4.07 -5.05 7.79
C VAL A 104 -5.46 -4.85 8.38
N THR A 105 -6.48 -5.50 7.82
CA THR A 105 -7.79 -5.56 8.46
C THR A 105 -7.70 -6.25 9.82
N ARG A 106 -8.43 -5.73 10.82
CA ARG A 106 -8.46 -6.33 12.18
C ARG A 106 -9.23 -7.65 12.20
N ALA A 107 -10.34 -7.70 11.48
CA ALA A 107 -11.11 -8.91 11.25
C ALA A 107 -10.56 -9.61 10.01
N TRP A 108 -10.58 -10.94 10.00
CA TRP A 108 -10.25 -11.69 8.79
C TRP A 108 -11.15 -11.26 7.63
N ARG A 109 -10.52 -10.90 6.52
CA ARG A 109 -11.15 -10.64 5.22
C ARG A 109 -10.27 -11.25 4.14
N GLU A 110 -10.89 -11.72 3.06
CA GLU A 110 -10.14 -12.31 1.96
C GLU A 110 -9.42 -11.21 1.17
N GLN A 111 -8.17 -11.44 0.80
CA GLN A 111 -7.36 -10.54 -0.04
C GLN A 111 -8.00 -10.32 -1.43
N GLU A 112 -8.93 -11.19 -1.85
CA GLU A 112 -9.68 -11.10 -3.11
C GLU A 112 -11.05 -10.42 -2.96
N GLU A 113 -11.45 -10.02 -1.75
CA GLU A 113 -12.57 -9.09 -1.59
C GLU A 113 -12.19 -7.73 -2.19
N ALA A 114 -13.08 -7.13 -2.98
CA ALA A 114 -12.87 -5.81 -3.53
C ALA A 114 -12.62 -4.79 -2.39
N LEU A 115 -11.82 -3.77 -2.66
CA LEU A 115 -11.58 -2.70 -1.70
C LEU A 115 -12.86 -1.91 -1.44
N ASP A 116 -13.17 -1.70 -0.17
CA ASP A 116 -14.30 -0.89 0.28
C ASP A 116 -13.84 0.50 0.78
N ALA A 117 -14.80 1.33 1.19
CA ALA A 117 -14.51 2.67 1.67
C ALA A 117 -13.64 2.70 2.94
N ALA A 118 -13.71 1.68 3.80
CA ALA A 118 -12.91 1.62 5.00
C ALA A 118 -11.45 1.25 4.68
N ASP A 119 -11.23 0.34 3.72
CA ASP A 119 -9.90 0.00 3.22
C ASP A 119 -9.21 1.22 2.60
N LEU A 120 -9.93 1.93 1.71
CA LEU A 120 -9.40 3.09 1.00
C LEU A 120 -9.25 4.30 1.92
N GLY A 121 -10.13 4.47 2.90
CA GLY A 121 -9.98 5.48 3.94
C GLY A 121 -8.76 5.25 4.84
N ALA A 122 -8.49 3.99 5.23
CA ALA A 122 -7.28 3.64 5.98
C ALA A 122 -6.00 3.90 5.17
N LEU A 123 -6.00 3.52 3.88
CA LEU A 123 -4.88 3.81 2.99
C LEU A 123 -4.65 5.31 2.81
N TRP A 124 -5.73 6.08 2.64
CA TRP A 124 -5.68 7.53 2.52
C TRP A 124 -5.12 8.19 3.79
N LEU A 125 -5.57 7.78 4.98
CA LEU A 125 -5.03 8.27 6.25
C LEU A 125 -3.51 8.05 6.33
N GLY A 126 -3.05 6.85 5.97
CA GLY A 126 -1.62 6.57 5.91
C GLY A 126 -0.87 7.47 4.91
N LEU A 127 -1.45 7.73 3.74
CA LEU A 127 -0.87 8.63 2.73
C LEU A 127 -0.87 10.10 3.17
N VAL A 128 -1.88 10.57 3.89
CA VAL A 128 -1.91 11.92 4.47
C VAL A 128 -0.79 12.08 5.50
N GLU A 129 -0.63 11.09 6.38
CA GLU A 129 0.34 11.13 7.48
C GLU A 129 1.79 10.91 7.03
N CYS A 130 2.03 10.03 6.06
CA CYS A 130 3.38 9.56 5.70
C CYS A 130 3.80 9.92 4.26
N GLY A 131 2.87 10.30 3.40
CA GLY A 131 3.11 10.46 1.97
C GLY A 131 3.52 9.15 1.28
N GLY A 132 4.16 9.28 0.11
CA GLY A 132 4.69 8.14 -0.63
C GLY A 132 3.65 7.44 -1.51
N LEU A 133 3.72 6.10 -1.55
CA LEU A 133 2.92 5.25 -2.42
C LEU A 133 2.16 4.20 -1.61
N GLY A 134 0.84 4.25 -1.70
CA GLY A 134 -0.06 3.21 -1.25
C GLY A 134 -0.35 2.23 -2.38
N PHE A 135 -0.47 0.95 -2.08
CA PHE A 135 -0.82 -0.05 -3.08
C PHE A 135 -1.51 -1.28 -2.49
N HIS A 136 -2.24 -2.01 -3.34
CA HIS A 136 -2.89 -3.27 -2.99
C HIS A 136 -2.65 -4.28 -4.12
N ASN A 137 -2.29 -5.50 -3.71
CA ASN A 137 -2.17 -6.64 -4.61
C ASN A 137 -3.39 -7.54 -4.38
N GLY A 138 -4.40 -7.39 -5.22
CA GLY A 138 -5.63 -8.13 -5.12
C GLY A 138 -5.48 -9.51 -5.73
N GLY A 139 -5.23 -10.53 -4.90
CA GLY A 139 -5.09 -11.93 -5.32
C GLY A 139 -3.68 -12.36 -5.73
N ARG A 140 -3.45 -13.68 -5.71
CA ARG A 140 -2.11 -14.27 -5.88
C ARG A 140 -1.43 -13.88 -7.19
N VAL A 141 -2.17 -13.85 -8.29
CA VAL A 141 -1.64 -13.47 -9.62
C VAL A 141 -1.17 -12.01 -9.66
N ALA A 142 -1.71 -11.14 -8.79
CA ALA A 142 -1.25 -9.77 -8.66
C ALA A 142 -0.03 -9.62 -7.73
N GLY A 143 0.52 -10.72 -7.21
CA GLY A 143 1.66 -10.74 -6.30
C GLY A 143 1.27 -10.66 -4.83
N ALA A 144 0.03 -11.03 -4.46
CA ALA A 144 -0.34 -11.18 -3.05
C ALA A 144 0.35 -12.39 -2.43
N SER A 145 1.01 -12.20 -1.28
CA SER A 145 1.70 -13.25 -0.54
C SER A 145 0.89 -13.81 0.63
N GLN A 146 -0.12 -13.08 1.10
CA GLN A 146 -0.97 -13.47 2.22
C GLN A 146 -2.46 -13.40 1.84
N PRO A 147 -3.28 -14.34 2.31
CA PRO A 147 -4.72 -14.39 2.06
C PRO A 147 -5.54 -13.40 2.91
N HIS A 148 -5.03 -12.98 4.07
CA HIS A 148 -5.69 -11.98 4.90
C HIS A 148 -5.51 -10.58 4.26
N LYS A 149 -6.63 -9.90 4.03
CA LYS A 149 -6.72 -8.56 3.44
C LYS A 149 -5.76 -7.56 4.08
N HIS A 150 -4.87 -7.05 3.25
CA HIS A 150 -3.97 -5.97 3.59
C HIS A 150 -3.70 -5.08 2.38
N LEU A 151 -3.43 -3.80 2.68
CA LEU A 151 -2.85 -2.84 1.77
C LEU A 151 -1.42 -2.55 2.22
N GLN A 152 -0.66 -1.90 1.36
CA GLN A 152 0.75 -1.61 1.59
C GLN A 152 0.99 -0.12 1.41
N LEU A 153 1.88 0.43 2.22
CA LEU A 153 2.27 1.84 2.15
C LEU A 153 3.79 1.93 2.31
N VAL A 154 4.43 2.60 1.36
CA VAL A 154 5.87 2.91 1.42
C VAL A 154 6.04 4.42 1.39
N PRO A 155 6.54 5.03 2.49
CA PRO A 155 6.87 6.45 2.50
C PRO A 155 7.91 6.80 1.44
N GLY A 156 7.77 7.97 0.84
CA GLY A 156 8.72 8.50 -0.14
C GLY A 156 10.00 9.07 0.50
N PRO A 157 11.04 9.34 -0.32
CA PRO A 157 11.12 9.12 -1.76
C PRO A 157 11.51 7.67 -2.12
N LEU A 158 10.78 7.05 -3.06
CA LEU A 158 11.01 5.67 -3.50
C LEU A 158 12.32 5.51 -4.29
N ALA A 159 12.80 6.60 -4.91
CA ALA A 159 14.09 6.69 -5.59
C ALA A 159 15.31 6.64 -4.64
N GLY A 160 15.07 6.51 -3.33
CA GLY A 160 16.09 6.41 -2.29
C GLY A 160 16.59 7.77 -1.79
N PRO A 161 17.46 7.76 -0.77
CA PRO A 161 17.94 8.98 -0.12
C PRO A 161 18.77 9.89 -1.03
N ALA A 162 19.33 9.34 -2.12
CA ALA A 162 20.09 10.10 -3.11
C ALA A 162 19.21 10.67 -4.24
N ALA A 163 17.89 10.78 -4.05
CA ALA A 163 16.99 11.39 -5.03
C ALA A 163 17.45 12.83 -5.32
N ALA A 164 17.49 13.22 -6.59
CA ALA A 164 17.92 14.57 -6.95
C ALA A 164 16.89 15.61 -6.47
N PRO A 165 17.30 16.85 -6.17
CA PRO A 165 16.36 17.93 -5.92
C PRO A 165 15.33 18.04 -7.05
N GLY A 166 14.04 18.05 -6.71
CA GLY A 166 12.94 18.10 -7.68
C GLY A 166 12.53 16.76 -8.28
N GLU A 167 13.19 15.64 -7.95
CA GLU A 167 12.75 14.31 -8.33
C GLU A 167 11.44 13.95 -7.60
N PRO A 168 10.42 13.41 -8.29
CA PRO A 168 9.15 13.12 -7.66
C PRO A 168 9.30 12.00 -6.60
N PRO A 169 8.50 12.02 -5.51
CA PRO A 169 8.54 10.99 -4.49
C PRO A 169 8.31 9.57 -5.03
N VAL A 170 7.53 9.46 -6.12
CA VAL A 170 7.29 8.22 -6.86
C VAL A 170 7.83 8.39 -8.28
N PRO A 171 8.76 7.54 -8.76
CA PRO A 171 9.40 7.69 -10.07
C PRO A 171 8.44 7.83 -11.26
N THR A 172 7.27 7.19 -11.20
CA THR A 172 6.28 7.16 -12.28
C THR A 172 5.37 8.38 -12.33
N GLU A 173 5.50 9.33 -11.39
CA GLU A 173 4.69 10.56 -11.36
C GLU A 173 4.62 11.30 -12.72
N PRO A 174 5.69 11.39 -13.54
CA PRO A 174 5.63 12.06 -14.84
C PRO A 174 4.56 11.51 -15.80
N TRP A 175 4.18 10.24 -15.69
CA TRP A 175 3.14 9.64 -16.54
C TRP A 175 1.73 10.17 -16.26
N PHE A 176 1.53 10.80 -15.10
CA PHE A 176 0.25 11.32 -14.66
C PHE A 176 0.13 12.84 -14.86
N ARG A 177 1.12 13.48 -15.50
CA ARG A 177 1.08 14.91 -15.79
C ARG A 177 -0.12 15.23 -16.68
N GLY A 178 -0.95 16.18 -16.25
CA GLY A 178 -2.19 16.56 -16.95
C GLY A 178 -3.37 15.62 -16.71
N LEU A 179 -3.23 14.63 -15.82
CA LEU A 179 -4.38 13.86 -15.34
C LEU A 179 -5.18 14.74 -14.37
N GLU A 180 -6.41 15.06 -14.77
CA GLU A 180 -7.31 15.94 -14.02
C GLU A 180 -8.70 15.32 -13.92
N GLY A 181 -9.36 15.61 -12.80
CA GLY A 181 -10.70 15.12 -12.50
C GLY A 181 -10.77 13.64 -12.11
N ALA A 182 -11.95 13.26 -11.63
CA ALA A 182 -12.23 11.90 -11.15
C ALA A 182 -12.55 10.90 -12.27
N GLU A 183 -12.61 11.35 -13.54
CA GLU A 183 -12.92 10.51 -14.69
C GLU A 183 -11.78 9.53 -14.99
N PRO A 184 -12.04 8.22 -15.08
CA PRO A 184 -11.05 7.24 -15.50
C PRO A 184 -10.51 7.51 -16.91
N ARG A 185 -9.19 7.41 -17.08
CA ARG A 185 -8.50 7.56 -18.36
C ARG A 185 -7.38 6.53 -18.51
N ARG A 186 -7.03 6.24 -19.76
CA ARG A 186 -5.83 5.47 -20.10
C ARG A 186 -4.64 6.42 -20.22
N LEU A 187 -3.49 6.01 -19.72
CA LEU A 187 -2.22 6.72 -19.84
C LEU A 187 -1.49 6.23 -21.10
N ALA A 188 -1.03 7.16 -21.94
CA ALA A 188 -0.29 6.84 -23.16
C ALA A 188 1.03 6.09 -22.88
N ALA A 189 1.63 6.31 -21.71
CA ALA A 189 2.90 5.70 -21.32
C ALA A 189 2.80 4.21 -20.94
N LEU A 190 1.60 3.68 -20.70
CA LEU A 190 1.41 2.32 -20.19
C LEU A 190 0.85 1.38 -21.27
N PRO A 191 1.59 0.31 -21.64
CA PRO A 191 1.19 -0.59 -22.72
C PRO A 191 0.10 -1.60 -22.30
N CYS A 192 -0.11 -1.81 -21.01
CA CYS A 192 -1.06 -2.79 -20.47
C CYS A 192 -2.50 -2.24 -20.42
N LEU A 193 -3.47 -3.12 -20.13
CA LEU A 193 -4.82 -2.72 -19.71
C LEU A 193 -4.74 -2.07 -18.32
N HIS A 194 -5.28 -0.87 -18.20
CA HIS A 194 -5.30 -0.11 -16.95
C HIS A 194 -6.31 1.04 -17.06
N ALA A 195 -6.64 1.65 -15.93
CA ALA A 195 -7.33 2.92 -15.85
C ALA A 195 -6.75 3.76 -14.70
N ALA A 196 -6.69 5.07 -14.87
CA ALA A 196 -6.22 6.01 -13.86
C ALA A 196 -7.14 7.21 -13.73
N CYS A 197 -7.19 7.82 -12.54
CA CYS A 197 -7.87 9.10 -12.32
C CYS A 197 -7.06 9.98 -11.35
N ALA A 198 -7.32 11.29 -11.36
CA ALA A 198 -6.74 12.18 -10.35
C ALA A 198 -7.43 11.96 -8.99
N VAL A 199 -6.78 12.33 -7.90
CA VAL A 199 -7.35 12.36 -6.53
C VAL A 199 -6.87 13.56 -5.71
N ALA A 200 -6.25 14.56 -6.35
CA ALA A 200 -5.71 15.74 -5.67
C ALA A 200 -6.78 16.64 -5.03
N ASP A 201 -8.05 16.41 -5.36
CA ASP A 201 -9.23 17.14 -4.89
C ASP A 201 -9.86 16.56 -3.61
N LEU A 202 -9.30 15.46 -3.07
CA LEU A 202 -9.90 14.78 -1.92
C LEU A 202 -9.58 15.48 -0.58
N PRO A 203 -10.54 15.46 0.38
CA PRO A 203 -10.32 15.97 1.72
C PRO A 203 -9.34 15.09 2.50
N GLU A 204 -8.78 15.62 3.58
CA GLU A 204 -7.92 14.82 4.47
C GLU A 204 -8.71 13.85 5.36
N ASP A 205 -10.01 14.10 5.59
CA ASP A 205 -10.86 13.20 6.36
C ASP A 205 -10.93 11.81 5.70
N PRO A 206 -10.49 10.74 6.39
CA PRO A 206 -10.39 9.42 5.79
C PRO A 206 -11.74 8.77 5.50
N ALA A 207 -12.80 9.12 6.23
CA ALA A 207 -14.11 8.54 6.00
C ALA A 207 -14.74 9.11 4.71
N GLU A 208 -14.62 10.42 4.50
CA GLU A 208 -15.07 11.10 3.28
C GLU A 208 -14.22 10.71 2.07
N ALA A 209 -12.89 10.81 2.19
CA ALA A 209 -11.99 10.40 1.13
C ALA A 209 -12.17 8.92 0.78
N GLY A 210 -12.33 8.04 1.77
CA GLY A 210 -12.58 6.61 1.55
C GLY A 210 -13.83 6.33 0.72
N ARG A 211 -14.94 7.06 0.95
CA ARG A 211 -16.16 6.94 0.14
C ARG A 211 -15.94 7.39 -1.30
N ASP A 212 -15.21 8.49 -1.50
CA ASP A 212 -14.92 9.01 -2.84
C ASP A 212 -13.95 8.10 -3.61
N LEU A 213 -12.89 7.64 -2.95
CA LEU A 213 -11.94 6.67 -3.48
C LEU A 213 -12.64 5.35 -3.86
N ALA A 214 -13.60 4.87 -3.05
CA ALA A 214 -14.36 3.67 -3.38
C ALA A 214 -15.21 3.84 -4.65
N ARG A 215 -15.82 5.01 -4.83
CA ARG A 215 -16.51 5.35 -6.09
C ARG A 215 -15.53 5.36 -7.26
N ARG A 216 -14.39 6.04 -7.13
CA ARG A 216 -13.35 6.09 -8.18
C ARG A 216 -12.84 4.70 -8.52
N TYR A 217 -12.55 3.87 -7.53
CA TYR A 217 -12.14 2.48 -7.70
C TYR A 217 -13.15 1.65 -8.49
N ALA A 218 -14.46 1.76 -8.20
CA ALA A 218 -15.51 1.10 -8.99
C ALA A 218 -15.53 1.59 -10.44
N ARG A 219 -15.37 2.90 -10.67
CA ARG A 219 -15.31 3.50 -12.01
C ARG A 219 -14.06 3.07 -12.79
N LEU A 220 -12.92 2.88 -12.12
CA LEU A 220 -11.72 2.32 -12.76
C LEU A 220 -11.98 0.90 -13.27
N TRP A 221 -12.72 0.09 -12.50
CA TRP A 221 -13.15 -1.25 -12.89
C TRP A 221 -14.11 -1.25 -14.10
N GLU A 222 -15.08 -0.33 -14.12
CA GLU A 222 -15.95 -0.10 -15.28
C GLU A 222 -15.14 0.29 -16.52
N ALA A 223 -14.17 1.19 -16.38
CA ALA A 223 -13.35 1.68 -17.48
C ALA A 223 -12.46 0.60 -18.12
N VAL A 224 -12.06 -0.42 -17.34
CA VAL A 224 -11.35 -1.60 -17.88
C VAL A 224 -12.30 -2.73 -18.34
N GLY A 225 -13.61 -2.46 -18.40
CA GLY A 225 -14.63 -3.40 -18.88
C GLY A 225 -14.89 -4.58 -17.95
N ARG A 226 -14.65 -4.40 -16.65
CA ARG A 226 -14.79 -5.43 -15.61
C ARG A 226 -15.42 -4.81 -14.36
N PRO A 227 -16.70 -4.39 -14.41
CA PRO A 227 -17.34 -3.74 -13.28
C PRO A 227 -17.38 -4.66 -12.05
N LEU A 228 -17.39 -4.05 -10.86
CA LEU A 228 -17.59 -4.78 -9.62
C LEU A 228 -18.98 -5.43 -9.60
N GLY A 229 -19.08 -6.61 -8.99
CA GLY A 229 -20.37 -7.28 -8.78
C GLY A 229 -21.28 -6.50 -7.80
N PRO A 230 -22.58 -6.81 -7.77
CA PRO A 230 -23.51 -6.21 -6.82
C PRO A 230 -23.27 -6.71 -5.39
N GLY A 231 -23.82 -5.99 -4.42
CA GLY A 231 -23.79 -6.34 -3.01
C GLY A 231 -22.76 -5.55 -2.19
N PRO A 232 -22.77 -5.69 -0.86
CA PRO A 232 -21.98 -4.84 0.03
C PRO A 232 -20.48 -5.16 0.03
N ARG A 233 -20.09 -6.37 -0.39
CA ARG A 233 -18.71 -6.87 -0.37
C ARG A 233 -18.45 -7.76 -1.58
N PRO A 234 -18.48 -7.20 -2.80
CA PRO A 234 -18.23 -7.99 -3.98
C PRO A 234 -16.78 -8.51 -3.97
N ARG A 235 -16.57 -9.66 -4.60
CA ARG A 235 -15.21 -10.07 -4.96
C ARG A 235 -14.69 -9.18 -6.08
N GLN A 236 -13.38 -8.99 -6.11
CA GLN A 236 -12.73 -8.34 -7.25
C GLN A 236 -12.97 -9.17 -8.53
N PRO A 237 -13.21 -8.54 -9.69
CA PRO A 237 -13.49 -9.24 -10.95
C PRO A 237 -12.30 -10.04 -11.47
N LEU A 238 -11.10 -9.51 -11.28
CA LEU A 238 -9.83 -10.11 -11.70
C LEU A 238 -8.76 -9.81 -10.64
N PRO A 239 -7.68 -10.61 -10.60
CA PRO A 239 -6.48 -10.19 -9.91
C PRO A 239 -6.00 -8.83 -10.43
N HIS A 240 -5.60 -7.92 -9.54
CA HIS A 240 -5.22 -6.57 -9.94
C HIS A 240 -4.24 -5.92 -8.99
N ASN A 241 -3.50 -4.93 -9.47
CA ASN A 241 -2.80 -3.98 -8.62
C ASN A 241 -3.59 -2.67 -8.59
N LEU A 242 -3.82 -2.15 -7.39
CA LEU A 242 -4.20 -0.76 -7.18
C LEU A 242 -2.98 0.00 -6.67
N LEU A 243 -2.72 1.17 -7.22
CA LEU A 243 -1.69 2.11 -6.76
C LEU A 243 -2.37 3.44 -6.47
N LEU A 244 -1.97 4.09 -5.38
CA LEU A 244 -2.56 5.34 -4.91
C LEU A 244 -1.48 6.26 -4.33
N THR A 245 -1.50 7.52 -4.75
CA THR A 245 -0.79 8.62 -4.09
C THR A 245 -1.80 9.67 -3.65
N ARG A 246 -1.34 10.79 -3.07
CA ARG A 246 -2.20 11.96 -2.83
C ARG A 246 -2.62 12.70 -4.12
N ARG A 247 -2.20 12.23 -5.30
CA ARG A 247 -2.38 12.94 -6.58
C ARG A 247 -3.14 12.11 -7.61
N TRP A 248 -2.92 10.80 -7.65
CA TRP A 248 -3.54 9.91 -8.62
C TRP A 248 -3.84 8.53 -8.05
N MET A 249 -4.79 7.84 -8.67
CA MET A 249 -5.10 6.43 -8.47
C MET A 249 -4.93 5.69 -9.80
N LEU A 250 -4.33 4.49 -9.77
CA LEU A 250 -4.13 3.64 -10.93
C LEU A 250 -4.57 2.20 -10.62
N LEU A 251 -5.40 1.64 -11.49
CA LEU A 251 -5.81 0.23 -11.45
C LEU A 251 -5.24 -0.52 -12.65
N VAL A 252 -4.60 -1.66 -12.39
CA VAL A 252 -3.99 -2.53 -13.41
C VAL A 252 -4.46 -3.97 -13.20
N PRO A 253 -5.38 -4.50 -14.03
CA PRO A 253 -5.71 -5.92 -14.02
C PRO A 253 -4.50 -6.76 -14.40
N ARG A 254 -4.32 -7.92 -13.75
CA ARG A 254 -3.15 -8.78 -13.88
C ARG A 254 -3.54 -10.14 -14.45
N ALA A 255 -2.90 -10.52 -15.55
CA ALA A 255 -3.08 -11.83 -16.18
C ALA A 255 -2.08 -12.89 -15.68
N ARG A 256 -0.88 -12.46 -15.27
CA ARG A 256 0.22 -13.32 -14.79
C ARG A 256 1.00 -12.62 -13.68
N GLU A 257 1.52 -13.41 -12.74
CA GLU A 257 2.39 -12.94 -11.67
C GLU A 257 3.78 -12.56 -12.19
N ARG A 258 4.28 -13.34 -13.16
CA ARG A 258 5.58 -13.19 -13.84
C ARG A 258 5.39 -13.20 -15.34
#